data_AF-A0A4R4TGT2-F1
#
_entry.id   AF-A0A4R4TGT2-F1
#
_cell.length_a   1.000
_cell.length_b   1.000
_cell.length_c   1.000
_cell.angle_alpha   90.00
_cell.angle_beta   90.00
_cell.angle_gamma   90.00
#
_symmetry.space_group_name_H-M   'P 1'
#
loop_
_entity.id
_entity.type
_entity.pdbx_description
1 polymer ?
#
loop_
_entity_poly.entity_id
_entity_poly.type
_entity_poly.pdbx_seq_one_letter_code
_entity_poly.pdbx_strand_id
1 'polypeptide(L)'
;MAHTTPPRWRDIATDLIRRIEPRLPDENEKRFFGLGDSAAGLVLETIRTAYSPEGTAFRLTVTVWPADRTRLHYNDGPGSRRRPQNPWPETP
;
A
#
# COMPACT_ATOMS: atom_id res chain seq x y z
N MET A 1 -13.31 30.79 -5.00
CA MET A 1 -13.41 29.33 -4.82
C MET A 1 -12.43 28.96 -3.74
N ALA A 2 -12.92 28.51 -2.58
CA ALA A 2 -12.11 28.34 -1.37
C ALA A 2 -11.27 27.07 -1.48
N HIS A 3 -9.96 27.22 -1.32
CA HIS A 3 -9.02 26.12 -1.13
C HIS A 3 -9.25 25.53 0.26
N THR A 4 -9.92 24.38 0.31
CA THR A 4 -10.06 23.64 1.56
C THR A 4 -8.76 22.89 1.81
N THR A 5 -7.84 23.51 2.54
CA THR A 5 -6.73 22.80 3.20
C THR A 5 -7.35 21.72 4.09
N PRO A 6 -7.04 20.42 3.92
CA PRO A 6 -7.65 19.38 4.73
C PRO A 6 -7.21 19.55 6.19
N PRO A 7 -8.13 19.82 7.15
CA PRO A 7 -7.74 20.21 8.50
C PRO A 7 -7.24 19.05 9.36
N ARG A 8 -7.30 17.80 8.89
CA ARG A 8 -6.98 16.62 9.70
C ARG A 8 -6.38 15.51 8.84
N TRP A 9 -5.35 14.85 9.36
CA TRP A 9 -4.74 13.66 8.77
C TRP A 9 -5.76 12.55 8.44
N ARG A 10 -6.91 12.53 9.14
CA ARG A 10 -8.04 11.62 8.87
C ARG A 10 -8.75 11.92 7.56
N ASP A 11 -8.84 13.19 7.15
CA ASP A 11 -9.43 13.57 5.87
C ASP A 11 -8.45 13.30 4.71
N ILE A 12 -7.14 13.42 4.98
CA ILE A 12 -6.08 12.95 4.09
C ILE A 12 -6.06 11.42 4.01
N ALA A 13 -6.53 10.68 5.03
CA ALA A 13 -6.67 9.22 4.96
C ALA A 13 -7.86 8.80 4.06
N THR A 14 -8.89 9.65 3.98
CA THR A 14 -10.05 9.47 3.09
C THR A 14 -9.72 9.88 1.64
N ASP A 15 -8.86 10.88 1.44
CA ASP A 15 -8.43 11.35 0.10
C ASP A 15 -7.07 10.77 -0.35
N LEU A 16 -6.34 10.09 0.53
CA LEU A 16 -5.33 9.11 0.15
C LEU A 16 -6.10 7.98 -0.51
N ILE A 17 -6.19 8.06 -1.83
CA ILE A 17 -6.41 6.94 -2.73
C ILE A 17 -5.22 5.96 -2.54
N ARG A 18 -5.11 5.33 -1.37
CA ARG A 18 -4.35 4.10 -1.15
C ARG A 18 -5.24 2.99 -1.63
N ARG A 19 -5.32 2.89 -2.96
CA ARG A 19 -5.97 1.77 -3.62
C ARG A 19 -4.99 0.61 -3.55
N ILE A 20 -5.37 -0.43 -2.81
CA ILE A 20 -4.69 -1.73 -2.81
C ILE A 20 -5.61 -2.68 -3.53
N GLU A 21 -5.22 -3.10 -4.72
CA GLU A 21 -6.07 -3.97 -5.52
C GLU A 21 -5.36 -5.24 -5.93
N PRO A 22 -6.02 -6.40 -5.74
CA PRO A 22 -5.61 -7.60 -6.42
C PRO A 22 -5.97 -7.45 -7.91
N ARG A 23 -5.01 -7.76 -8.77
CA ARG A 23 -5.25 -7.90 -10.22
C ARG A 23 -4.40 -9.00 -10.80
N LEU A 24 -4.72 -9.37 -12.05
CA LEU A 24 -3.86 -10.26 -12.82
C LEU A 24 -2.58 -9.50 -13.23
N PRO A 25 -1.42 -10.16 -13.18
CA PRO A 25 -0.17 -9.62 -13.70
C PRO A 25 -0.20 -9.59 -15.23
N ASP A 26 0.45 -8.60 -15.81
CA ASP A 26 0.79 -8.61 -17.23
C ASP A 26 1.98 -9.54 -17.53
N GLU A 27 2.32 -9.72 -18.81
CA GLU A 27 3.43 -10.59 -19.22
C GLU A 27 4.80 -10.14 -18.71
N ASN A 28 5.01 -8.83 -18.57
CA ASN A 28 6.26 -8.31 -18.02
C ASN A 28 6.36 -8.62 -16.52
N GLU A 29 5.28 -8.45 -15.78
CA GLU A 29 5.18 -8.74 -14.36
C GLU A 29 5.29 -10.24 -14.08
N LYS A 30 4.63 -11.09 -14.88
CA LYS A 30 4.81 -12.55 -14.81
C LYS A 30 6.26 -12.94 -14.97
N ARG A 31 6.94 -12.40 -15.99
CA ARG A 31 8.36 -12.68 -16.25
C ARG A 31 9.27 -12.12 -15.15
N PHE A 32 9.04 -10.88 -14.72
CA PHE A 32 9.87 -10.21 -13.72
C PHE A 32 9.77 -10.90 -12.36
N PHE A 33 8.56 -11.28 -11.95
CA PHE A 33 8.32 -11.96 -10.68
C PHE A 33 8.52 -13.47 -10.76
N GLY A 34 8.61 -14.06 -11.97
CA GLY A 34 8.68 -15.50 -12.15
C GLY A 34 7.40 -16.21 -11.72
N LEU A 35 6.24 -15.60 -12.00
CA LEU A 35 4.93 -16.19 -11.72
C LEU A 35 4.67 -17.30 -12.74
N GLY A 36 4.35 -18.51 -12.26
CA GLY A 36 3.99 -19.62 -13.14
C GLY A 36 2.66 -19.40 -13.86
N ASP A 37 2.40 -20.15 -14.93
CA ASP A 37 1.20 -20.03 -15.79
C ASP A 37 -0.14 -20.35 -15.09
N SER A 38 -0.11 -20.72 -13.81
CA SER A 38 -1.32 -20.97 -13.03
C SER A 38 -2.03 -19.65 -12.68
N ALA A 39 -3.36 -19.63 -12.85
CA ALA A 39 -4.25 -18.50 -12.56
C ALA A 39 -4.27 -18.01 -11.09
N ALA A 40 -3.45 -18.62 -10.22
CA ALA A 40 -3.28 -18.23 -8.82
C ALA A 40 -2.29 -17.06 -8.61
N GLY A 41 -1.51 -16.68 -9.63
CA GLY A 41 -0.51 -15.63 -9.53
C GLY A 41 -1.11 -14.22 -9.57
N LEU A 42 -1.85 -13.80 -8.54
CA LEU A 42 -2.28 -12.41 -8.41
C LEU A 42 -1.10 -11.50 -8.05
N VAL A 43 -1.22 -10.23 -8.43
CA VAL A 43 -0.38 -9.16 -7.90
C VAL A 43 -1.22 -8.18 -7.11
N LEU A 44 -0.61 -7.58 -6.09
CA LEU A 44 -1.16 -6.49 -5.31
C LEU A 44 -0.57 -5.18 -5.83
N GLU A 45 -1.40 -4.34 -6.41
CA GLU A 45 -1.01 -2.99 -6.82
C GLU A 45 -1.28 -2.01 -5.69
N THR A 46 -0.31 -1.14 -5.42
CA THR A 46 -0.46 -0.02 -4.48
C THR A 46 -0.17 1.29 -5.20
N ILE A 47 -1.11 2.23 -5.13
CA ILE A 47 -0.96 3.58 -5.68
C ILE A 47 -0.83 4.56 -4.51
N ARG A 48 0.19 5.42 -4.55
CA ARG A 48 0.46 6.42 -3.50
C ARG A 48 0.80 7.75 -4.12
N THR A 49 0.05 8.79 -3.75
CA THR A 49 0.40 10.18 -4.05
C THR A 49 1.05 10.81 -2.82
N ALA A 50 2.18 11.48 -3.01
CA ALA A 50 2.82 12.31 -2.00
C ALA A 50 2.49 13.78 -2.25
N TYR A 51 2.21 14.48 -1.16
CA TYR A 51 1.81 15.89 -1.14
C TYR A 51 2.80 16.69 -0.29
N SER A 52 3.04 17.94 -0.69
CA SER A 52 3.81 18.90 0.11
C SER A 52 3.03 19.28 1.38
N PRO A 53 3.67 19.95 2.36
CA PRO A 53 2.97 20.48 3.53
C PRO A 53 1.80 21.40 3.19
N GLU A 54 1.86 22.07 2.04
CA GLU A 54 0.82 22.97 1.51
C GLU A 54 -0.29 22.22 0.77
N GLY A 55 -0.22 20.88 0.71
CA GLY A 55 -1.21 20.03 0.03
C GLY A 55 -1.01 19.90 -1.48
N THR A 56 0.14 20.33 -2.03
CA THR A 56 0.41 20.18 -3.47
C THR A 56 0.96 18.80 -3.79
N ALA A 57 0.32 18.06 -4.70
CA ALA A 57 0.82 16.77 -5.16
C ALA A 57 2.16 16.94 -5.89
N PHE A 58 3.18 16.17 -5.50
CA PHE A 58 4.52 16.26 -6.13
C PHE A 58 5.10 14.91 -6.56
N ARG A 59 4.52 13.77 -6.12
CA ARG A 59 4.97 12.44 -6.55
C ARG A 59 3.83 11.45 -6.58
N LEU A 60 3.69 10.72 -7.68
CA LEU A 60 2.90 9.49 -7.76
C LEU A 60 3.86 8.30 -7.72
N THR A 61 3.53 7.29 -6.92
CA THR A 61 4.27 6.03 -6.85
C THR A 61 3.28 4.89 -7.01
N VAL A 62 3.48 4.09 -8.06
CA VAL A 62 2.79 2.81 -8.26
C VAL A 62 3.78 1.71 -7.89
N THR A 63 3.37 0.77 -7.07
CA THR A 63 4.20 -0.38 -6.68
C THR A 63 3.38 -1.64 -6.74
N VAL A 64 3.91 -2.64 -7.44
CA VAL A 64 3.26 -3.93 -7.67
C VAL A 64 4.03 -5.00 -6.90
N TRP A 65 3.30 -5.88 -6.22
CA TRP A 65 3.86 -6.94 -5.41
C TRP A 65 3.26 -8.30 -5.80
N PRO A 66 4.06 -9.37 -5.86
CA PRO A 66 3.54 -10.73 -6.07
C PRO A 66 2.77 -11.18 -4.82
N ALA A 67 1.49 -11.53 -4.98
CA ALA A 67 0.57 -11.77 -3.86
C ALA A 67 0.84 -13.10 -3.11
N ASP A 68 1.54 -14.03 -3.75
CA ASP A 68 1.88 -15.36 -3.20
C ASP A 68 2.93 -15.31 -2.08
N ARG A 69 3.80 -14.30 -2.09
CA ARG A 69 4.90 -14.13 -1.12
C ARG A 69 4.91 -12.79 -0.40
N THR A 70 3.97 -11.90 -0.70
CA THR A 70 3.87 -10.59 -0.06
C THR A 70 2.63 -10.49 0.80
N ARG A 71 2.78 -10.04 2.04
CA ARG A 71 1.67 -9.70 2.94
C ARG A 71 1.79 -8.25 3.38
N LEU A 72 0.70 -7.51 3.30
CA LEU A 72 0.62 -6.15 3.82
C LEU A 72 0.09 -6.17 5.25
N HIS A 73 0.82 -5.54 6.17
CA HIS A 73 0.38 -5.31 7.54
C HIS A 73 0.28 -3.81 7.80
N TYR A 74 -0.84 -3.35 8.34
CA TYR A 74 -1.00 -2.00 8.85
C TYR A 74 -1.64 -2.06 10.24
N ASN A 75 -1.17 -1.20 11.13
CA ASN A 75 -1.80 -0.96 12.42
C ASN A 75 -2.58 0.34 12.30
N ASP A 76 -3.87 0.30 12.57
CA ASP A 76 -4.69 1.49 12.74
C ASP A 76 -5.09 1.63 14.21
N GLY A 77 -4.94 2.82 14.77
CA GLY A 77 -5.24 3.10 16.17
C GLY A 77 -4.35 4.16 16.81
N PRO A 78 -4.76 4.70 17.98
CA PRO A 78 -3.94 5.65 18.73
C PRO A 78 -2.64 4.96 19.13
N GLY A 79 -1.53 5.42 18.56
CA GLY A 79 -0.21 4.83 18.73
C GLY A 79 0.17 4.71 20.20
N SER A 80 -0.16 3.57 20.82
CA SER A 80 0.40 3.25 22.12
C SER A 80 1.88 2.97 21.89
N ARG A 81 2.74 3.60 22.69
CA ARG A 81 4.19 3.35 22.78
C ARG A 81 4.53 1.93 23.25
N ARG A 82 3.71 0.92 22.94
CA ARG A 82 4.09 -0.47 23.09
C ARG A 82 5.04 -0.80 21.94
N ARG A 83 6.20 -1.36 22.28
CA ARG A 83 7.08 -2.03 21.30
C ARG A 83 6.19 -2.88 20.38
N PRO A 84 6.48 -2.94 19.07
CA PRO A 84 5.84 -3.94 18.23
C PRO A 84 6.10 -5.31 18.87
N GLN A 85 5.06 -5.89 19.47
CA GLN A 85 5.09 -7.28 19.90
C GLN A 85 5.12 -8.06 18.59
N ASN A 86 6.21 -8.77 18.31
CA ASN A 86 6.22 -9.71 17.18
C ASN A 86 5.05 -10.68 17.42
N PRO A 87 4.00 -10.70 16.58
CA PRO A 87 2.86 -11.59 16.79
C PRO A 87 3.17 -13.03 16.37
N TRP A 88 4.37 -13.27 15.83
CA TRP A 88 4.82 -14.59 15.42
C TRP A 88 5.77 -15.17 16.47
N PRO A 89 5.53 -16.40 16.97
CA PRO A 89 6.54 -17.09 17.74
C PRO A 89 7.75 -17.33 16.82
N GLU A 90 8.94 -16.94 17.26
CA GLU A 90 10.16 -17.47 16.65
C GLU A 90 10.10 -18.98 16.82
N THR A 91 9.92 -19.68 15.70
CA THR A 91 9.91 -21.14 15.71
C THR A 91 11.36 -21.59 15.92
N PRO A 92 11.64 -22.54 16.83
CA PRO A 92 13.00 -22.91 17.23
C PRO A 92 13.85 -23.49 16.09
#